data_AF-A0A542U8C9-F1
#
_entry.id   AF-A0A542U8C9-F1
#
_cell.length_a   1.000
_cell.length_b   1.000
_cell.length_c   1.000
_cell.angle_alpha   90.00
_cell.angle_beta   90.00
_cell.angle_gamma   90.00
#
_symmetry.space_group_name_H-M   'P 1'
#
loop_
_entity.id
_entity.type
_entity.pdbx_description
1 polymer ?
#
loop_
_entity_poly.entity_id
_entity_poly.type
_entity_poly.pdbx_seq_one_letter_code
_entity_poly.pdbx_strand_id
1 'polypeptide(L)'
;MTRYLVTPAAGFIGSHFVRDLLGPAGPPAVEVTVLDALTYAGDPTGLAPVLGDPRLRFVQGDITDAALVDRSKEAPVRPDSLVLDRGAPGAVHNVVGGTRLTNRELTGLLLHACGAGWDAVRPVEDRKGHDRRYGVDDSKPRRLGHRARVPFEQGLAETVDRYRRLIEHPARRK
;
A
#
# COMPACT_ATOMS: atom_id res chain seq x y z
N MET A 1 9.99 -20.75 -8.80
CA MET A 1 8.70 -20.38 -8.19
C MET A 1 8.99 -19.65 -6.90
N THR A 2 8.56 -18.40 -6.83
CA THR A 2 8.85 -17.47 -5.74
C THR A 2 7.62 -17.33 -4.83
N ARG A 3 7.79 -17.34 -3.50
CA ARG A 3 6.69 -17.28 -2.52
C ARG A 3 6.77 -16.01 -1.69
N TYR A 4 5.65 -15.33 -1.48
CA TYR A 4 5.55 -14.13 -0.63
C TYR A 4 4.62 -14.35 0.55
N LEU A 5 5.00 -13.86 1.72
CA LEU A 5 4.08 -13.59 2.83
C LEU A 5 3.90 -12.07 2.93
N VAL A 6 2.67 -11.59 2.74
CA VAL A 6 2.35 -10.16 2.83
C VAL A 6 1.49 -9.91 4.06
N THR A 7 1.91 -8.93 4.87
CA THR A 7 1.23 -8.54 6.10
C THR A 7 1.60 -7.09 6.48
N PRO A 8 0.65 -6.22 6.87
CA PRO A 8 -0.79 -6.37 6.65
C PRO A 8 -1.12 -6.19 5.16
N ALA A 9 -1.80 -7.17 4.55
CA ALA A 9 -2.06 -7.20 3.11
C ALA A 9 -3.45 -6.73 2.70
N ALA A 10 -4.41 -6.65 3.62
CA ALA A 10 -5.75 -6.12 3.33
C ALA A 10 -5.81 -4.60 3.50
N GLY A 11 -4.73 -3.96 3.94
CA GLY A 11 -4.62 -2.50 4.02
C GLY A 11 -4.41 -1.82 2.68
N PHE A 12 -4.33 -0.47 2.71
CA PHE A 12 -4.18 0.35 1.50
C PHE A 12 -2.96 -0.05 0.65
N ILE A 13 -1.77 -0.06 1.25
CA ILE A 13 -0.51 -0.40 0.58
C ILE A 13 -0.44 -1.90 0.27
N GLY A 14 -0.71 -2.73 1.27
CA GLY A 14 -0.59 -4.19 1.16
C GLY A 14 -1.46 -4.77 0.05
N SER A 15 -2.70 -4.29 -0.08
CA SER A 15 -3.62 -4.79 -1.12
C SER A 15 -3.18 -4.38 -2.52
N HIS A 16 -2.51 -3.23 -2.67
CA HIS A 16 -1.91 -2.84 -3.94
C HIS A 16 -0.71 -3.72 -4.28
N PHE A 17 0.16 -3.96 -3.30
CA PHE A 17 1.34 -4.80 -3.49
C PHE A 17 0.97 -6.23 -3.91
N VAL A 18 -0.04 -6.85 -3.27
CA VAL A 18 -0.53 -8.18 -3.66
C VAL A 18 -1.08 -8.19 -5.09
N ARG A 19 -1.83 -7.16 -5.47
CA ARG A 19 -2.36 -7.02 -6.84
C ARG A 19 -1.24 -6.85 -7.87
N ASP A 20 -0.18 -6.12 -7.54
CA ASP A 20 0.97 -5.94 -8.41
C ASP A 20 1.79 -7.23 -8.58
N LEU A 21 1.95 -8.01 -7.50
CA LEU A 21 2.61 -9.33 -7.56
C LEU A 21 1.87 -10.32 -8.45
N LEU A 22 0.53 -10.36 -8.34
CA LEU A 22 -0.31 -11.28 -9.10
C LEU A 22 -0.69 -10.72 -10.48
N GLY A 23 -0.47 -9.43 -10.73
CA GLY A 23 -0.82 -8.76 -11.97
C GLY A 23 0.08 -9.14 -13.17
N PRO A 24 -0.25 -8.64 -14.38
CA PRO A 24 0.47 -8.99 -15.61
C PRO A 24 1.96 -8.59 -15.62
N ALA A 25 2.32 -7.56 -14.85
CA ALA A 25 3.70 -7.09 -14.70
C ALA A 25 4.42 -7.74 -13.49
N GLY A 26 3.75 -8.69 -12.82
CA GLY A 26 4.30 -9.45 -11.71
C GLY A 26 5.38 -10.45 -12.15
N PRO A 27 6.17 -10.98 -11.21
CA PRO A 27 7.22 -11.94 -11.51
C PRO A 27 6.68 -13.27 -12.08
N PRO A 28 7.42 -13.94 -12.98
CA PRO A 28 7.01 -15.23 -13.52
C PRO A 28 7.08 -16.32 -12.43
N ALA A 29 5.96 -17.02 -12.21
CA ALA A 29 5.77 -18.07 -11.21
C ALA A 29 5.90 -17.61 -9.74
N VAL A 30 4.88 -16.87 -9.28
CA VAL A 30 4.73 -16.40 -7.90
C VAL A 30 3.56 -17.10 -7.19
N GLU A 31 3.69 -17.32 -5.88
CA GLU A 31 2.58 -17.60 -4.97
C GLU A 31 2.58 -16.57 -3.83
N VAL A 32 1.41 -16.10 -3.43
CA VAL A 32 1.25 -15.07 -2.40
C VAL A 32 0.38 -15.60 -1.28
N THR A 33 0.90 -15.62 -0.04
CA THR A 33 0.11 -15.78 1.17
C THR A 33 -0.13 -14.40 1.78
N VAL A 34 -1.40 -14.04 1.94
CA VAL A 34 -1.83 -12.88 2.73
C VAL A 34 -2.07 -13.33 4.16
N LEU A 35 -1.43 -12.64 5.12
CA LEU A 35 -1.73 -12.76 6.54
C LEU A 35 -2.21 -11.41 7.06
N ASP A 36 -3.48 -11.31 7.41
CA ASP A 36 -4.08 -10.08 7.91
C ASP A 36 -5.12 -10.35 8.99
N ALA A 37 -5.09 -9.54 10.05
CA ALA A 37 -6.01 -9.67 11.17
C ALA A 37 -7.38 -9.02 10.87
N LEU A 38 -7.49 -8.25 9.79
CA LEU A 38 -8.68 -7.50 9.41
C LEU A 38 -9.20 -6.59 10.53
N THR A 39 -8.27 -5.94 11.24
CA THR A 39 -8.58 -4.95 12.28
C THR A 39 -8.96 -3.60 11.64
N TYR A 40 -8.62 -2.47 12.28
CA TYR A 40 -9.11 -1.16 11.87
C TYR A 40 -8.71 -0.73 10.45
N ALA A 41 -7.59 -1.26 9.93
CA ALA A 41 -7.03 -0.87 8.63
C ALA A 41 -7.21 -1.92 7.53
N GLY A 42 -7.75 -3.10 7.86
CA GLY A 42 -7.90 -4.19 6.90
C GLY A 42 -9.24 -4.14 6.18
N ASP A 43 -9.22 -4.21 4.85
CA ASP A 43 -10.42 -4.32 4.02
C ASP A 43 -10.19 -5.32 2.88
N PRO A 44 -10.81 -6.52 2.93
CA PRO A 44 -10.61 -7.55 1.91
C PRO A 44 -11.12 -7.12 0.53
N THR A 45 -11.97 -6.08 0.42
CA THR A 45 -12.39 -5.54 -0.89
C THR A 45 -11.21 -5.02 -1.71
N GLY A 46 -10.12 -4.59 -1.05
CA GLY A 46 -8.88 -4.21 -1.73
C GLY A 46 -8.21 -5.36 -2.49
N LEU A 47 -8.50 -6.61 -2.09
CA LEU A 47 -8.00 -7.82 -2.72
C LEU A 47 -9.01 -8.42 -3.71
N ALA A 48 -10.23 -7.91 -3.80
CA ALA A 48 -11.30 -8.46 -4.64
C ALA A 48 -10.87 -8.80 -6.08
N PRO A 49 -10.04 -7.99 -6.78
CA PRO A 49 -9.59 -8.32 -8.14
C PRO A 49 -8.73 -9.59 -8.25
N VAL A 50 -8.16 -10.07 -7.14
CA VAL A 50 -7.22 -11.21 -7.10
C VAL A 50 -7.66 -12.32 -6.14
N LEU A 51 -8.81 -12.20 -5.47
CA LEU A 51 -9.29 -13.22 -4.52
C LEU A 51 -9.49 -14.61 -5.15
N GLY A 52 -9.79 -14.67 -6.45
CA GLY A 52 -9.94 -15.93 -7.19
C GLY A 52 -8.66 -16.44 -7.87
N ASP A 53 -7.53 -15.75 -7.70
CA ASP A 53 -6.27 -16.18 -8.32
C ASP A 53 -5.76 -17.45 -7.62
N PRO A 54 -5.50 -18.55 -8.35
CA PRO A 54 -5.04 -19.82 -7.74
C PRO A 54 -3.67 -19.69 -7.05
N ARG A 55 -2.92 -18.61 -7.32
CA ARG A 55 -1.64 -18.31 -6.68
C ARG A 55 -1.80 -17.57 -5.35
N LEU A 56 -3.02 -17.15 -4.99
CA LEU A 56 -3.30 -16.42 -3.75
C LEU A 56 -3.87 -17.36 -2.67
N ARG A 57 -3.23 -17.33 -1.50
CA ARG A 57 -3.76 -17.93 -0.26
C ARG A 57 -4.07 -16.82 0.74
N PHE A 58 -5.28 -16.78 1.27
CA PHE A 58 -5.67 -15.84 2.33
C PHE A 58 -5.70 -16.53 3.68
N VAL A 59 -5.00 -15.98 4.67
CA VAL A 59 -4.97 -16.43 6.06
C VAL A 59 -5.41 -15.28 6.93
N GLN A 60 -6.59 -15.39 7.54
CA GLN A 60 -7.05 -14.42 8.53
C GLN A 60 -6.39 -14.73 9.87
N GLY A 61 -5.67 -13.76 10.45
CA GLY A 61 -5.08 -13.90 11.78
C GLY A 61 -4.05 -12.84 12.11
N ASP A 62 -3.55 -12.87 13.34
CA ASP A 62 -2.65 -11.85 13.88
C ASP A 62 -1.18 -12.19 13.60
N ILE A 63 -0.41 -11.20 13.13
CA ILE A 63 1.03 -11.32 12.88
C ILE A 63 1.83 -11.57 14.17
N THR A 64 1.25 -11.29 15.35
CA THR A 64 1.85 -11.55 16.65
C THR A 64 1.76 -13.03 17.08
N ASP A 65 0.92 -13.86 16.43
CA ASP A 65 0.93 -15.32 16.62
C ASP A 65 2.10 -15.94 15.86
N ALA A 66 3.21 -16.17 16.56
CA ALA A 66 4.42 -16.73 15.97
C ALA A 66 4.20 -18.09 15.30
N ALA A 67 3.35 -18.96 15.88
CA ALA A 67 3.08 -20.28 15.33
C ALA A 67 2.26 -20.19 14.03
N LEU A 68 1.28 -19.27 13.98
CA LEU A 68 0.54 -18.98 12.75
C LEU A 68 1.45 -18.43 11.66
N VAL A 69 2.34 -17.50 12.02
CA VAL A 69 3.32 -16.92 11.12
C VAL A 69 4.23 -18.01 10.55
N ASP A 70 4.73 -18.92 11.38
CA ASP A 70 5.62 -19.97 10.93
C ASP A 70 4.93 -20.98 9.99
N ARG A 71 3.68 -21.36 10.26
CA ARG A 71 2.87 -22.15 9.31
C ARG A 71 2.56 -21.38 8.01
N SER A 72 2.46 -20.06 8.09
CA SER A 72 2.22 -19.20 6.91
C SER A 72 3.47 -19.08 6.02
N LYS A 73 4.66 -19.36 6.56
CA LYS A 73 5.97 -19.29 5.89
C LYS A 73 6.43 -20.61 5.23
N GLU A 74 5.58 -21.63 5.06
CA GLU A 74 5.91 -23.04 4.71
C GLU A 74 6.81 -23.32 3.46
N ALA A 75 7.44 -22.32 2.85
CA ALA A 75 8.63 -22.47 2.00
C ALA A 75 9.44 -21.16 1.95
N PRO A 76 10.72 -21.20 1.49
CA PRO A 76 11.56 -20.01 1.38
C PRO A 76 10.82 -18.88 0.68
N VAL A 77 10.45 -17.87 1.48
CA VAL A 77 9.85 -16.64 1.01
C VAL A 77 10.94 -15.92 0.23
N ARG A 78 10.80 -15.87 -1.09
CA ARG A 78 11.64 -15.04 -1.92
C ARG A 78 10.84 -13.78 -2.19
N PRO A 79 11.28 -12.65 -1.68
CA PRO A 79 10.75 -11.40 -2.15
C PRO A 79 11.43 -11.04 -3.47
N ASP A 80 10.78 -11.17 -4.63
CA ASP A 80 11.14 -10.37 -5.83
C ASP A 80 10.77 -8.90 -5.56
N SER A 81 11.42 -8.33 -4.57
CA SER A 81 11.37 -6.92 -4.19
C SER A 81 12.78 -6.43 -4.45
N LEU A 82 12.89 -5.35 -5.21
CA LEU A 82 14.17 -4.77 -5.58
C LEU A 82 15.14 -4.60 -4.40
N VAL A 83 14.62 -4.21 -3.24
CA VAL A 83 15.40 -4.04 -2.00
C VAL A 83 15.81 -5.38 -1.40
N LEU A 84 15.00 -6.42 -1.53
CA LEU A 84 15.30 -7.72 -0.95
C LEU A 84 16.16 -8.59 -1.89
N ASP A 85 16.05 -8.41 -3.21
CA ASP A 85 16.90 -9.07 -4.20
C ASP A 85 18.29 -8.43 -4.32
N ARG A 86 18.34 -7.10 -4.27
CA ARG A 86 19.55 -6.33 -4.61
C ARG A 86 20.00 -5.38 -3.51
N GLY A 87 19.24 -5.25 -2.42
CA GLY A 87 19.65 -4.44 -1.29
C GLY A 87 20.69 -5.15 -0.46
N ALA A 88 21.64 -4.38 0.07
CA ALA A 88 22.63 -4.92 0.99
C ALA A 88 21.97 -5.34 2.32
N PRO A 89 22.27 -6.54 2.86
CA PRO A 89 21.84 -6.93 4.21
C PRO A 89 22.20 -5.86 5.25
N GLY A 90 21.28 -5.57 6.17
CA GLY A 90 21.44 -4.53 7.19
C GLY A 90 21.30 -3.09 6.68
N ALA A 91 21.10 -2.85 5.38
CA ALA A 91 20.92 -1.51 4.85
C ALA A 91 19.44 -1.06 4.84
N VAL A 92 19.21 0.16 5.32
CA VAL A 92 17.90 0.85 5.21
C VAL A 92 17.74 1.46 3.82
N HIS A 93 16.58 1.23 3.20
CA HIS A 93 16.19 1.74 1.87
C HIS A 93 14.85 2.47 1.96
N ASN A 94 14.83 3.78 1.71
CA ASN A 94 13.60 4.58 1.74
C ASN A 94 12.92 4.58 0.36
N VAL A 95 11.71 4.01 0.27
CA VAL A 95 10.92 3.96 -0.98
C VAL A 95 9.98 5.16 -1.01
N VAL A 96 10.09 6.01 -2.03
CA VAL A 96 9.36 7.29 -2.12
C VAL A 96 8.81 7.50 -3.53
N GLY A 97 7.61 8.06 -3.63
CA GLY A 97 6.97 8.40 -4.91
C GLY A 97 7.58 9.58 -5.66
N GLY A 98 8.39 10.41 -4.99
CA GLY A 98 9.10 11.56 -5.59
C GLY A 98 8.30 12.85 -5.71
N THR A 99 7.00 12.84 -5.39
CA THR A 99 6.15 14.04 -5.41
C THR A 99 6.24 14.77 -4.07
N ARG A 100 6.32 16.11 -4.11
CA ARG A 100 6.41 16.96 -2.93
C ARG A 100 5.34 18.03 -3.01
N LEU A 101 4.45 18.05 -2.03
CA LEU A 101 3.35 18.99 -1.91
C LEU A 101 3.27 19.51 -0.48
N THR A 102 2.86 20.75 -0.34
CA THR A 102 2.36 21.29 0.92
C THR A 102 0.96 20.74 1.20
N ASN A 103 0.53 20.79 2.47
CA ASN A 103 -0.85 20.45 2.84
C ASN A 103 -1.86 21.29 2.03
N ARG A 104 -1.53 22.55 1.73
CA ARG A 104 -2.42 23.44 0.96
C ARG A 104 -2.54 23.01 -0.50
N GLU A 105 -1.45 22.65 -1.16
CA GLU A 105 -1.48 22.15 -2.54
C GLU A 105 -2.24 20.83 -2.62
N LEU A 106 -1.95 19.88 -1.71
CA LEU A 106 -2.67 18.61 -1.64
C LEU A 106 -4.17 18.80 -1.41
N THR A 107 -4.55 19.70 -0.49
CA THR A 107 -5.96 20.05 -0.26
C THR A 107 -6.61 20.59 -1.53
N GLY A 108 -5.94 21.46 -2.29
CA GLY A 108 -6.46 21.97 -3.56
C GLY A 108 -6.74 20.86 -4.58
N LEU A 109 -5.82 19.89 -4.70
CA LEU A 109 -6.00 18.73 -5.59
C LEU A 109 -7.18 17.84 -5.14
N LEU A 110 -7.32 17.62 -3.84
CA LEU A 110 -8.45 16.86 -3.27
C LEU A 110 -9.79 17.55 -3.50
N LEU A 111 -9.87 18.87 -3.27
CA LEU A 111 -11.06 19.66 -3.51
C LEU A 111 -11.50 19.55 -4.98
N HIS A 112 -10.56 19.69 -5.90
CA HIS A 112 -10.82 19.52 -7.33
C HIS A 112 -11.34 18.11 -7.66
N ALA A 113 -10.65 17.05 -7.19
CA ALA A 113 -11.06 15.66 -7.42
C ALA A 113 -12.43 15.31 -6.81
N CYS A 114 -12.83 16.01 -5.76
CA CYS A 114 -14.12 15.84 -5.10
C CYS A 114 -15.21 16.79 -5.60
N GLY A 115 -14.92 17.70 -6.53
CA GLY A 115 -15.88 18.71 -7.01
C GLY A 115 -16.29 19.73 -5.93
N ALA A 116 -15.42 20.01 -4.96
CA ALA A 116 -15.67 20.91 -3.84
C ALA A 116 -14.83 22.20 -3.93
N GLY A 117 -15.28 23.25 -3.25
CA GLY A 117 -14.55 24.52 -3.12
C GLY A 117 -13.82 24.67 -1.79
N TRP A 118 -13.00 25.72 -1.66
CA TRP A 118 -12.27 26.04 -0.43
C TRP A 118 -13.18 26.42 0.74
N ASP A 119 -14.45 26.72 0.49
CA ASP A 119 -15.50 26.90 1.50
C ASP A 119 -15.75 25.63 2.34
N ALA A 120 -15.37 24.45 1.82
CA ALA A 120 -15.37 23.19 2.57
C ALA A 120 -14.20 23.07 3.58
N VAL A 121 -13.22 23.98 3.54
CA VAL A 121 -12.01 23.90 4.38
C VAL A 121 -12.13 24.80 5.61
N ARG A 122 -11.85 24.23 6.78
CA ARG A 122 -11.82 24.97 8.06
C ARG A 122 -10.40 25.01 8.62
N PRO A 123 -9.83 26.19 8.89
CA PRO A 123 -8.60 26.30 9.66
C PRO A 123 -8.79 25.71 11.06
N VAL A 124 -7.80 24.98 11.54
CA VAL A 124 -7.77 24.41 12.89
C VAL A 124 -6.47 24.82 13.59
N GLU A 125 -6.44 24.71 14.92
CA GLU A 125 -5.22 24.97 15.69
C GLU A 125 -4.09 24.05 15.21
N ASP A 126 -2.87 24.61 15.16
CA ASP A 126 -1.72 23.86 14.70
C ASP A 126 -1.31 22.76 15.69
N ARG A 127 -0.75 21.66 15.18
CA ARG A 127 -0.26 20.58 16.03
C ARG A 127 0.93 21.09 16.83
N LYS A 128 0.90 20.91 18.16
CA LYS A 128 2.09 21.13 19.01
C LYS A 128 3.24 20.26 18.49
N GLY A 129 4.33 20.90 18.04
CA GLY A 129 5.45 20.21 17.38
C GLY A 129 5.18 19.85 15.91
N HIS A 130 4.50 20.71 15.14
CA HIS A 130 4.23 20.44 13.73
C HIS A 130 5.54 20.33 12.92
N ASP A 131 5.84 19.12 12.46
CA ASP A 131 6.94 18.88 11.55
C ASP A 131 6.68 19.57 10.21
N ARG A 132 7.45 20.62 9.91
CA ARG A 132 7.28 21.43 8.70
C ARG A 132 7.47 20.64 7.41
N ARG A 133 8.23 19.54 7.46
CA ARG A 133 8.54 18.73 6.30
C ARG A 133 8.96 17.32 6.69
N TYR A 134 8.33 16.34 6.06
CA TYR A 134 8.90 15.02 5.90
C TYR A 134 9.54 14.90 4.51
N GLY A 135 10.77 14.42 4.47
CA GLY A 135 11.51 14.13 3.25
C GLY A 135 12.63 13.17 3.59
N VAL A 136 12.74 12.11 2.80
CA VAL A 136 13.74 11.06 3.01
C VAL A 136 14.54 10.86 1.73
N ASP A 137 15.82 10.55 1.86
CA ASP A 137 16.69 10.24 0.71
C ASP A 137 16.33 8.87 0.14
N ASP A 138 15.95 8.84 -1.13
CA ASP A 138 15.59 7.62 -1.88
C ASP A 138 16.67 7.19 -2.88
N SER A 139 17.89 7.73 -2.74
CA SER A 139 19.01 7.47 -3.65
C SER A 139 19.36 5.98 -3.77
N LYS A 140 19.28 5.23 -2.65
CA LYS A 140 19.61 3.79 -2.61
C LYS A 140 18.68 2.96 -3.49
N PRO A 141 17.34 2.93 -3.29
CA PRO A 141 16.47 2.16 -4.17
C PRO A 141 16.49 2.67 -5.61
N ARG A 142 16.69 3.98 -5.86
CA ARG A 142 16.86 4.49 -7.22
C ARG A 142 18.08 3.90 -7.94
N ARG A 143 19.20 3.71 -7.24
CA ARG A 143 20.40 3.03 -7.77
C ARG A 143 20.14 1.57 -8.10
N LEU A 144 19.27 0.91 -7.32
CA LEU A 144 18.85 -0.46 -7.62
C LEU A 144 17.91 -0.54 -8.84
N GLY A 145 17.33 0.58 -9.27
CA GLY A 145 16.41 0.67 -10.40
C GLY A 145 14.96 1.04 -10.04
N HIS A 146 14.68 1.37 -8.77
CA HIS A 146 13.32 1.75 -8.35
C HIS A 146 12.89 3.05 -9.03
N ARG A 147 11.70 3.05 -9.60
CA ARG A 147 11.03 4.24 -10.15
C ARG A 147 9.54 4.15 -9.81
N ALA A 148 8.97 5.26 -9.34
CA ALA A 148 7.53 5.39 -9.26
C ALA A 148 6.95 5.29 -10.69
N ARG A 149 5.97 4.41 -10.88
CA ARG A 149 5.35 4.14 -12.18
C ARG A 149 4.02 4.87 -12.37
N VAL A 150 3.37 5.24 -11.27
CA VAL A 150 2.07 5.89 -11.26
C VAL A 150 2.28 7.39 -10.98
N PRO A 151 1.90 8.29 -11.90
CA PRO A 151 1.87 9.73 -11.65
C PRO A 151 0.97 10.07 -10.45
N PHE A 152 1.32 11.11 -9.71
CA PHE A 152 0.63 11.44 -8.46
C PHE A 152 -0.86 11.75 -8.68
N GLU A 153 -1.17 12.54 -9.70
CA GLU A 153 -2.52 12.97 -10.05
C GLU A 153 -3.41 11.78 -10.42
N GLN A 154 -2.85 10.82 -11.18
CA GLN A 154 -3.53 9.57 -11.51
C GLN A 154 -3.81 8.77 -10.24
N GLY A 155 -2.78 8.54 -9.41
CA GLY A 155 -2.92 7.77 -8.16
C GLY A 155 -3.89 8.43 -7.17
N LEU A 156 -3.94 9.76 -7.12
CA LEU A 156 -4.87 10.52 -6.31
C LEU A 156 -6.32 10.31 -6.78
N ALA A 157 -6.57 10.43 -8.08
CA ALA A 157 -7.90 10.24 -8.66
C ALA A 157 -8.43 8.82 -8.41
N GLU A 158 -7.62 7.80 -8.69
CA GLU A 158 -7.96 6.40 -8.43
C GLU A 158 -8.24 6.13 -6.94
N THR A 159 -7.49 6.80 -6.06
CA THR A 159 -7.68 6.73 -4.60
C THR A 159 -9.01 7.36 -4.19
N VAL A 160 -9.32 8.56 -4.66
CA VAL A 160 -10.61 9.24 -4.38
C VAL A 160 -11.78 8.37 -4.83
N ASP A 161 -11.73 7.80 -6.03
CA ASP A 161 -12.76 6.91 -6.54
C ASP A 161 -12.90 5.63 -5.71
N ARG A 162 -11.79 5.06 -5.23
CA ARG A 162 -11.83 3.94 -4.28
C ARG A 162 -12.57 4.32 -3.01
N TYR A 163 -12.27 5.47 -2.41
CA TYR A 163 -12.94 5.92 -1.19
C TYR A 163 -14.44 6.22 -1.41
N ARG A 164 -14.81 6.78 -2.56
CA ARG A 164 -16.21 7.00 -2.93
C ARG A 164 -16.99 5.68 -2.91
N ARG A 165 -16.47 4.65 -3.58
CA ARG A 165 -17.06 3.29 -3.58
C ARG A 165 -17.12 2.66 -2.19
N LEU A 166 -16.08 2.86 -1.36
CA LEU A 166 -16.04 2.32 0.00
C LEU A 166 -17.11 2.93 0.91
N ILE A 167 -17.31 4.26 0.84
CA ILE A 167 -18.30 4.97 1.65
C ILE A 167 -19.73 4.66 1.19
N GLU A 168 -19.93 4.46 -0.12
CA GLU A 168 -21.22 4.07 -0.68
C GLU A 168 -21.58 2.60 -0.42
N HIS A 169 -20.62 1.78 0.02
CA HIS A 169 -20.84 0.35 0.26
C HIS A 169 -21.86 0.12 1.40
N PRO A 170 -22.94 -0.66 1.18
CA PRO A 170 -24.01 -0.86 2.16
C PRO A 170 -23.57 -1.30 3.57
N ALA A 171 -22.50 -2.10 3.66
CA ALA A 171 -21.94 -2.61 4.92
C ALA A 171 -21.17 -1.56 5.75
N ARG A 172 -20.94 -0.34 5.22
CA ARG A 172 -20.20 0.74 5.88
C ARG A 172 -21.08 1.95 6.25
N ARG A 173 -22.31 2.02 5.72
CA ARG A 173 -23.31 3.00 6.20
C ARG A 173 -23.80 2.52 7.57
N LYS A 174 -23.42 3.25 8.62
CA LYS A 174 -24.01 3.11 9.96
C LYS A 174 -25.48 3.56 9.94
#